data_AF-A0A126QVT2-F1
#
_entry.id   AF-A0A126QVT2-F1
#
_cell.length_a   1.000
_cell.length_b   1.000
_cell.length_c   1.000
_cell.angle_alpha   90.00
_cell.angle_beta   90.00
_cell.angle_gamma   90.00
#
_symmetry.space_group_name_H-M   'P 1'
#
loop_
_entity.id
_entity.type
_entity.pdbx_description
1 polymer ?
#
loop_
_entity_poly.entity_id
_entity_poly.type
_entity_poly.pdbx_seq_one_letter_code
_entity_poly.pdbx_strand_id
1 'polypeptide(L)'
;MKRVCLGCGSEIPEDSDFCYACGRWAKDALNVDDNGNLLVTEYCLNCGEAMPANSAFCPYCGYKIESHAVQPVRPYRRKMTNTDILAILLAVIPGFINVFGLGQIVLKRWSRAFTYLCLTVLLFYLAPSFLAQDTTRIIHLVLQLIIFIFSIQDVLNAIQTRGA
;
A
#
# COMPACT_ATOMS: atom_id res chain seq x y z
N MET A 1 -13.47 -12.82 13.78
CA MET A 1 -12.04 -12.53 14.06
C MET A 1 -11.69 -11.31 13.22
N LYS A 2 -11.16 -10.23 13.77
CA LYS A 2 -11.09 -8.96 13.03
C LYS A 2 -9.73 -8.80 12.38
N ARG A 3 -9.71 -8.52 11.07
CA ARG A 3 -8.47 -8.20 10.35
C ARG A 3 -8.24 -6.70 10.37
N VAL A 4 -7.07 -6.26 10.81
CA VAL A 4 -6.70 -4.84 10.84
C VAL A 4 -5.59 -4.56 9.85
N CYS A 5 -5.77 -3.56 9.01
CA CYS A 5 -4.80 -3.18 7.98
C CYS A 5 -3.51 -2.62 8.61
N LEU A 6 -2.34 -3.18 8.28
CA LEU A 6 -1.03 -2.61 8.66
C LEU A 6 -0.79 -1.20 8.11
N GLY A 7 -1.37 -0.88 6.95
CA GLY A 7 -1.12 0.39 6.26
C GLY A 7 -1.86 1.58 6.88
N CYS A 8 -3.15 1.42 7.15
CA CYS A 8 -4.03 2.51 7.62
C CYS A 8 -4.73 2.24 8.95
N GLY A 9 -4.68 1.01 9.46
CA GLY A 9 -5.34 0.60 10.70
C GLY A 9 -6.85 0.51 10.63
N SER A 10 -7.46 0.58 9.44
CA SER A 10 -8.88 0.29 9.31
C SER A 10 -9.13 -1.21 9.41
N GLU A 11 -10.30 -1.55 9.93
CA GLU A 11 -10.82 -2.92 9.91
C GLU A 11 -11.07 -3.35 8.46
N ILE A 12 -10.65 -4.57 8.15
CA ILE A 12 -10.81 -5.23 6.85
C ILE A 12 -11.84 -6.34 7.03
N PRO A 13 -12.99 -6.30 6.35
CA PRO A 13 -14.00 -7.36 6.44
C PRO A 13 -13.43 -8.70 5.96
N GLU A 14 -13.89 -9.82 6.54
CA GLU A 14 -13.37 -11.17 6.25
C GLU A 14 -13.48 -11.56 4.75
N ASP A 15 -14.49 -11.07 4.04
CA ASP A 15 -14.73 -11.36 2.62
C ASP A 15 -13.89 -10.49 1.64
N SER A 16 -13.05 -9.60 2.14
CA SER A 16 -12.28 -8.68 1.29
C SER A 16 -10.83 -9.14 1.10
N ASP A 17 -10.35 -9.10 -0.15
CA ASP A 17 -8.96 -9.40 -0.49
C ASP A 17 -8.02 -8.18 -0.29
N PHE A 18 -8.61 -7.00 -0.09
CA PHE A 18 -7.90 -5.74 0.05
C PHE A 18 -8.63 -4.79 1.00
N CYS A 19 -7.88 -3.88 1.60
CA CYS A 19 -8.38 -2.82 2.46
C CYS A 19 -9.10 -1.75 1.64
N TYR A 20 -10.40 -1.53 1.88
CA TYR A 20 -11.17 -0.48 1.18
C TYR A 20 -10.71 0.95 1.48
N ALA A 21 -10.02 1.17 2.60
CA ALA A 21 -9.55 2.51 2.98
C ALA A 21 -8.21 2.89 2.32
N CYS A 22 -7.30 1.93 2.09
CA CYS A 22 -5.96 2.22 1.58
C CYS A 22 -5.50 1.38 0.39
N GLY A 23 -6.27 0.38 -0.04
CA GLY A 23 -5.97 -0.48 -1.19
C GLY A 23 -4.89 -1.55 -0.93
N ARG A 24 -4.37 -1.66 0.29
CA ARG A 24 -3.37 -2.69 0.64
C ARG A 24 -4.01 -4.08 0.71
N TRP A 25 -3.26 -5.12 0.37
CA TRP A 25 -3.73 -6.50 0.39
C TRP A 25 -4.07 -6.97 1.80
N ALA A 26 -5.17 -7.70 1.95
CA ALA A 26 -5.65 -8.23 3.22
C ALA A 26 -4.75 -9.35 3.77
N LYS A 27 -3.91 -9.97 2.93
CA LYS A 27 -2.89 -10.95 3.37
C LYS A 27 -1.84 -10.34 4.32
N ASP A 28 -1.61 -9.03 4.22
CA ASP A 28 -0.68 -8.29 5.07
C ASP A 28 -1.42 -7.72 6.31
N ALA A 29 -2.63 -8.20 6.61
CA ALA A 29 -3.42 -7.72 7.75
C ALA A 29 -3.09 -8.51 9.03
N LEU A 30 -3.22 -7.83 10.17
CA LEU A 30 -3.09 -8.45 11.48
C LEU A 30 -4.43 -9.04 11.91
N ASN A 31 -4.41 -10.23 12.51
CA ASN A 31 -5.58 -10.84 13.13
C ASN A 31 -5.70 -10.39 14.59
N VAL A 32 -6.85 -9.80 14.92
CA VAL A 32 -7.11 -9.14 16.19
C VAL A 32 -8.44 -9.66 16.76
N ASP A 33 -8.52 -9.83 18.08
CA ASP A 33 -9.77 -10.17 18.77
C ASP A 33 -10.72 -8.96 18.87
N ASP A 34 -11.93 -9.17 19.40
CA ASP A 34 -12.91 -8.10 19.62
C ASP A 34 -12.44 -7.01 20.59
N ASN A 35 -11.39 -7.28 21.37
CA ASN A 35 -10.81 -6.38 22.36
C ASN A 35 -9.58 -5.62 21.81
N GLY A 36 -9.17 -5.86 20.56
CA GLY A 36 -8.02 -5.18 19.94
C GLY A 36 -6.66 -5.85 20.22
N ASN A 37 -6.64 -7.07 20.76
CA ASN A 37 -5.42 -7.83 21.02
C ASN A 37 -5.03 -8.69 19.81
N LEU A 38 -3.74 -8.70 19.49
CA LEU A 38 -3.20 -9.58 18.46
C LEU A 38 -3.36 -11.04 18.85
N LEU A 39 -3.97 -11.83 17.97
CA LEU A 39 -4.01 -13.27 18.09
C LEU A 39 -2.63 -13.82 17.64
N VAL A 40 -1.67 -13.86 18.57
CA VAL A 40 -0.34 -14.40 18.30
C VAL A 40 -0.37 -15.93 18.46
N THR A 41 -0.19 -16.56 17.30
CA THR A 41 0.30 -17.92 16.98
C THR A 41 -0.51 -19.15 17.43
N GLU A 42 -0.99 -19.87 16.41
CA GLU A 42 -1.38 -21.28 16.42
C GLU A 42 -0.24 -22.25 16.75
N TYR A 43 0.98 -21.79 17.04
CA TYR A 43 2.17 -22.64 17.23
C TYR A 43 2.99 -22.14 18.41
N CYS A 44 3.54 -23.07 19.20
CA CYS A 44 4.40 -22.72 20.32
C CYS A 44 5.80 -22.28 19.84
N LEU A 45 6.28 -21.12 20.31
CA LEU A 45 7.63 -20.61 20.00
C LEU A 45 8.77 -21.47 20.57
N ASN A 46 8.49 -22.29 21.59
CA ASN A 46 9.50 -23.12 22.25
C ASN A 46 9.59 -24.54 21.66
N CYS A 47 8.45 -25.15 21.30
CA CYS A 47 8.41 -26.53 20.83
C CYS A 47 7.88 -26.71 19.40
N GLY A 48 7.36 -25.67 18.76
CA GLY A 48 6.81 -25.72 17.39
C GLY A 48 5.47 -26.42 17.25
N GLU A 49 4.91 -26.98 18.32
CA GLU A 49 3.66 -27.74 18.29
C GLU A 49 2.44 -26.81 18.15
N ALA A 50 1.41 -27.31 17.47
CA ALA A 50 0.16 -26.58 17.27
C ALA A 50 -0.59 -26.37 18.60
N MET A 51 -1.02 -25.14 18.82
CA MET A 51 -1.58 -24.65 20.07
C MET A 51 -3.06 -24.29 19.90
N PRO A 52 -3.93 -24.70 20.83
CA PRO A 52 -5.31 -24.23 20.85
C PRO A 52 -5.35 -22.73 21.13
N ALA A 53 -6.24 -22.00 20.46
CA ALA A 53 -6.39 -20.56 20.63
C ALA A 53 -6.60 -20.20 22.12
N ASN A 54 -5.85 -19.21 22.61
CA ASN A 54 -5.93 -18.64 23.96
C ASN A 54 -5.44 -19.51 25.14
N SER A 55 -4.60 -20.53 24.93
CA SER A 55 -3.99 -21.26 26.05
C SER A 55 -2.84 -20.46 26.70
N ALA A 56 -2.90 -20.25 28.01
CA ALA A 56 -1.84 -19.57 28.79
C ALA A 56 -0.53 -20.39 28.92
N PHE A 57 -0.58 -21.68 28.60
CA PHE A 57 0.54 -22.60 28.69
C PHE A 57 0.50 -23.58 27.52
N CYS A 58 1.68 -24.00 27.04
CA CYS A 58 1.77 -25.09 26.09
C CYS A 58 1.42 -26.44 26.74
N PRO A 59 0.41 -27.19 26.26
CA PRO A 59 0.08 -28.50 26.79
C PRO A 59 1.17 -29.55 26.51
N TYR A 60 2.05 -29.30 25.53
CA TYR A 60 3.09 -30.23 25.13
C TYR A 60 4.44 -29.99 25.82
N CYS A 61 4.86 -28.73 25.97
CA CYS A 61 6.17 -28.41 26.56
C CYS A 61 6.10 -27.66 27.90
N GLY A 62 4.90 -27.28 28.37
CA GLY A 62 4.73 -26.54 29.62
C GLY A 62 5.25 -25.10 29.58
N TYR A 63 5.73 -24.61 28.42
CA TYR A 63 6.20 -23.24 28.27
C TYR A 63 5.05 -22.28 28.53
N LYS A 64 5.26 -21.36 29.47
CA LYS A 64 4.31 -20.31 29.80
C LYS A 64 4.26 -19.34 28.64
N ILE A 65 3.14 -19.33 27.95
CA ILE A 65 2.86 -18.32 26.94
C ILE A 65 2.43 -17.12 27.74
N GLU A 66 3.36 -16.21 27.98
CA GLU A 66 2.97 -14.88 28.40
C GLU A 66 2.07 -14.37 27.29
N SER A 67 0.76 -14.34 27.56
CA SER A 67 -0.16 -13.41 26.94
C SER A 67 0.34 -12.03 27.35
N HIS A 68 1.51 -11.63 26.84
CA HIS A 68 1.85 -10.24 26.73
C HIS A 68 0.63 -9.67 26.07
N ALA A 69 -0.11 -8.84 26.81
CA ALA A 69 -1.04 -7.91 26.23
C ALA A 69 -0.23 -7.22 25.15
N VAL A 70 -0.32 -7.76 23.93
CA VAL A 70 0.44 -7.26 22.82
C VAL A 70 -0.17 -5.91 22.64
N GLN A 71 0.61 -4.89 23.00
CA GLN A 71 0.14 -3.52 23.01
C GLN A 71 -0.61 -3.29 21.71
N PRO A 72 -1.79 -2.64 21.74
CA PRO A 72 -2.60 -2.45 20.55
C PRO A 72 -1.66 -1.94 19.47
N VAL A 73 -1.56 -2.68 18.36
CA VAL A 73 -0.74 -2.24 17.23
C VAL A 73 -1.41 -0.98 16.76
N ARG A 74 -0.95 0.16 17.28
CA ARG A 74 -1.34 1.44 16.76
C ARG A 74 -0.82 1.38 15.34
N PRO A 75 -1.68 1.48 14.31
CA PRO A 75 -1.19 1.62 12.95
C PRO A 75 -0.16 2.73 13.02
N TYR A 76 1.10 2.43 12.68
CA TYR A 76 2.17 3.40 12.72
C TYR A 76 1.88 4.41 11.60
N ARG A 77 1.00 5.36 11.89
CA ARG A 77 0.71 6.50 11.04
C ARG A 77 1.94 7.37 11.13
N ARG A 78 2.93 7.06 10.31
CA ARG A 78 4.13 7.88 10.16
C ARG A 78 3.66 9.29 9.84
N LYS A 79 4.12 10.26 10.64
CA LYS A 79 3.89 11.67 10.33
C LYS A 79 4.51 11.95 8.96
N MET A 80 3.69 12.47 8.04
CA MET A 80 4.09 12.77 6.68
C MET A 80 5.28 13.73 6.71
N THR A 81 6.38 13.37 6.05
CA THR A 81 7.56 14.22 6.03
C THR A 81 7.43 15.27 4.94
N ASN A 82 8.19 16.36 5.05
CA ASN A 82 8.22 17.38 4.00
C ASN A 82 8.64 16.80 2.64
N THR A 83 9.42 15.71 2.63
CA THR A 83 9.80 15.02 1.39
C THR A 83 8.66 14.23 0.77
N ASP A 84 7.77 13.65 1.59
CA ASP A 84 6.57 12.95 1.11
C ASP A 84 5.56 13.95 0.52
N ILE A 85 5.39 15.11 1.17
CA ILE A 85 4.56 16.20 0.67
C ILE A 85 5.13 16.74 -0.65
N LEU A 86 6.45 16.97 -0.71
CA LEU A 86 7.13 17.41 -1.93
C LEU A 86 6.96 16.41 -3.08
N ALA A 87 7.03 15.10 -2.80
CA ALA A 87 6.81 14.06 -3.79
C ALA A 87 5.38 14.08 -4.36
N ILE A 88 4.37 14.34 -3.53
CA ILE A 88 2.98 14.48 -3.97
C ILE A 88 2.80 15.74 -4.81
N LEU A 89 3.35 16.89 -4.38
CA LEU A 89 3.27 18.13 -5.14
C LEU A 89 3.92 17.97 -6.53
N LEU A 90 5.07 17.31 -6.61
CA LEU A 90 5.75 16.98 -7.86
C LEU A 90 5.06 15.89 -8.69
N ALA A 91 4.11 15.14 -8.12
CA ALA A 91 3.28 14.21 -8.89
C ALA A 91 2.05 14.92 -9.48
N VAL A 92 1.41 15.79 -8.70
CA VAL A 92 0.13 16.43 -9.07
C VAL A 92 0.33 17.64 -9.98
N ILE A 93 1.21 18.58 -9.60
CA ILE A 93 1.37 19.86 -10.32
C ILE A 93 1.88 19.61 -11.76
N PRO A 94 2.94 18.82 -11.98
CA PRO A 94 3.44 18.56 -13.33
C PRO A 94 2.55 17.58 -14.09
N GLY A 95 1.85 16.68 -13.39
CA GLY A 95 0.91 15.75 -13.99
C GLY A 95 -0.25 16.48 -14.70
N PHE A 96 -0.66 17.64 -14.22
CA PHE A 96 -1.65 18.49 -14.90
C PHE A 96 -1.14 19.02 -16.26
N ILE A 97 0.18 19.15 -16.43
CA ILE A 97 0.85 19.54 -17.67
C ILE A 97 1.25 18.28 -18.49
N ASN A 98 0.69 17.11 -18.17
CA ASN A 98 1.04 15.82 -18.77
C ASN A 98 2.52 15.42 -18.59
N VAL A 99 3.16 15.86 -17.50
CA VAL A 99 4.52 15.44 -17.12
C VAL A 99 4.44 14.48 -15.93
N PHE A 100 4.39 13.18 -16.21
CA PHE A 100 4.37 12.11 -15.21
C PHE A 100 5.79 11.68 -14.80
N GLY A 101 5.93 11.14 -13.58
CA GLY A 101 7.17 10.50 -13.09
C GLY A 101 8.04 11.34 -12.16
N LEU A 102 7.86 12.66 -12.08
CA LEU A 102 8.69 13.55 -11.25
C LEU A 102 8.58 13.26 -9.74
N GLY A 103 7.41 12.85 -9.25
CA GLY A 103 7.22 12.46 -7.85
C GLY A 103 8.06 11.25 -7.42
N GLN A 104 8.30 10.28 -8.32
CA GLN A 104 9.09 9.07 -8.03
C GLN A 104 10.59 9.36 -7.93
N ILE A 105 11.07 10.46 -8.55
CA ILE A 105 12.48 10.91 -8.47
C ILE A 105 12.82 11.30 -7.03
N VAL A 106 11.94 12.06 -6.35
CA VAL A 106 12.09 12.42 -4.94
C VAL A 106 12.08 11.18 -4.03
N LEU A 107 11.30 10.16 -4.43
CA LEU A 107 11.23 8.89 -3.72
C LEU A 107 12.44 7.97 -3.99
N LYS A 108 13.41 8.37 -4.83
CA LYS A 108 14.58 7.59 -5.27
C LYS A 108 14.22 6.28 -5.99
N ARG A 109 13.02 6.18 -6.59
CA ARG A 109 12.55 5.00 -7.34
C ARG A 109 12.78 5.19 -8.83
N TRP A 110 14.05 5.16 -9.23
CA TRP A 110 14.50 5.47 -10.59
C TRP A 110 13.82 4.66 -11.68
N SER A 111 13.66 3.34 -11.49
CA SER A 111 13.02 2.48 -12.50
C SER A 111 11.61 2.96 -12.86
N ARG A 112 10.75 3.22 -11.87
CA ARG A 112 9.39 3.70 -12.12
C ARG A 112 9.37 5.14 -12.65
N ALA A 113 10.26 6.00 -12.16
CA ALA A 113 10.41 7.36 -12.68
C ALA A 113 10.72 7.38 -14.18
N PHE A 114 11.69 6.56 -14.63
CA PHE A 114 12.02 6.45 -16.04
C PHE A 114 10.89 5.85 -16.86
N THR A 115 10.15 4.84 -16.35
CA THR A 115 9.00 4.29 -17.06
C THR A 115 7.95 5.35 -17.36
N TYR A 116 7.55 6.15 -16.37
CA TYR A 116 6.55 7.21 -16.58
C TYR A 116 7.07 8.35 -17.47
N LEU A 117 8.37 8.66 -17.43
CA LEU A 117 8.99 9.67 -18.28
C LEU A 117 9.10 9.21 -19.74
N CYS A 118 9.47 7.95 -19.98
CA CYS A 118 9.42 7.37 -21.31
C CYS A 118 7.97 7.34 -21.85
N LEU A 119 7.01 7.03 -20.98
CA LEU A 119 5.61 6.95 -21.36
C LEU A 119 5.02 8.33 -21.70
N THR A 120 5.41 9.40 -21.00
CA THR A 120 5.04 10.78 -21.41
C THR A 120 5.62 11.15 -22.76
N VAL A 121 6.90 10.86 -23.01
CA VAL A 121 7.52 11.09 -24.33
C VAL A 121 6.78 10.30 -25.41
N LEU A 122 6.44 9.04 -25.15
CA LEU A 122 5.66 8.20 -26.06
C LEU A 122 4.30 8.85 -26.41
N LEU A 123 3.53 9.27 -25.39
CA LEU A 123 2.22 9.87 -25.59
C LEU A 123 2.26 11.23 -26.29
N PHE A 124 3.33 12.00 -26.10
CA PHE A 124 3.45 13.34 -26.69
C PHE A 124 3.96 13.30 -28.15
N TYR A 125 4.85 12.36 -28.48
CA TYR A 125 5.52 12.33 -29.79
C TYR A 125 4.98 11.27 -30.76
N LEU A 126 4.53 10.11 -30.28
CA LEU A 126 4.11 9.00 -31.14
C LEU A 126 2.59 8.95 -31.37
N ALA A 127 1.78 9.49 -30.45
CA ALA A 127 0.32 9.45 -30.57
C ALA A 127 -0.29 10.48 -31.54
N PRO A 128 0.18 11.76 -31.60
CA PRO A 128 -0.47 12.76 -32.45
C PRO A 128 -0.22 12.56 -33.95
N SER A 129 0.84 11.84 -34.33
CA SER A 129 1.32 11.70 -35.70
C SER A 129 0.65 10.58 -36.50
N PHE A 130 -0.06 9.65 -35.85
CA PHE A 130 -0.60 8.45 -36.51
C PHE A 130 -2.13 8.32 -36.56
N LEU A 131 -2.89 9.15 -35.83
CA LEU A 131 -4.31 8.89 -35.56
C LEU A 131 -5.15 10.18 -35.68
N ALA A 132 -5.40 10.63 -36.91
CA ALA A 132 -6.11 11.87 -37.24
C ALA A 132 -7.64 11.70 -37.35
N GLN A 133 -8.29 11.11 -36.34
CA GLN A 133 -9.76 10.97 -36.30
C GLN A 133 -10.30 11.39 -34.92
N ASP A 134 -11.49 11.99 -34.82
CA ASP A 134 -11.96 12.57 -33.55
C ASP A 134 -12.05 11.56 -32.39
N THR A 135 -12.27 10.28 -32.70
CA THR A 135 -12.34 9.19 -31.71
C THR A 135 -11.00 8.95 -31.00
N THR A 136 -9.86 9.17 -31.66
CA THR A 136 -8.53 8.88 -31.08
C THR A 136 -8.07 9.96 -30.11
N ARG A 137 -8.56 11.19 -30.27
CA ARG A 137 -8.36 12.26 -29.28
C ARG A 137 -8.99 11.93 -27.93
N ILE A 138 -10.20 11.38 -27.93
CA ILE A 138 -10.89 10.96 -26.70
C ILE A 138 -10.13 9.81 -26.04
N ILE A 139 -9.69 8.81 -26.81
CA ILE A 139 -8.91 7.68 -26.29
C ILE A 139 -7.60 8.16 -25.66
N HIS A 140 -6.91 9.13 -26.28
CA HIS A 140 -5.66 9.70 -25.75
C HIS A 140 -5.88 10.42 -24.42
N LEU A 141 -6.93 11.25 -24.31
CA LEU A 141 -7.29 11.93 -23.06
C LEU A 141 -7.65 10.95 -21.94
N VAL A 142 -8.41 9.89 -22.25
CA VAL A 142 -8.76 8.84 -21.28
C VAL A 142 -7.49 8.11 -20.81
N LEU A 143 -6.58 7.78 -21.73
CA LEU A 143 -5.32 7.12 -21.39
C LEU A 143 -4.45 8.00 -20.47
N GLN A 144 -4.32 9.30 -20.77
CA GLN A 144 -3.62 10.27 -19.92
C GLN A 144 -4.22 10.34 -18.50
N LEU A 145 -5.55 10.38 -18.39
CA LEU A 145 -6.24 10.40 -17.09
C LEU A 145 -5.95 9.13 -16.29
N ILE A 146 -6.00 7.96 -16.93
CA ILE A 146 -5.70 6.67 -16.30
C ILE A 146 -4.26 6.69 -15.77
N ILE A 147 -3.28 7.08 -16.59
CA ILE A 147 -1.88 7.11 -16.20
C ILE A 147 -1.63 8.08 -15.05
N PHE A 148 -2.31 9.24 -15.05
CA PHE A 148 -2.22 10.20 -13.96
C PHE A 148 -2.67 9.59 -12.62
N ILE A 149 -3.81 8.89 -12.62
CA ILE A 149 -4.33 8.21 -11.42
C ILE A 149 -3.36 7.12 -10.95
N PHE A 150 -2.86 6.28 -11.87
CA PHE A 150 -1.88 5.23 -11.53
C PHE A 150 -0.57 5.81 -10.98
N SER A 151 -0.11 6.93 -11.54
CA SER A 151 1.10 7.62 -11.05
C SER A 151 0.94 8.11 -9.61
N ILE A 152 -0.22 8.70 -9.28
CA ILE A 152 -0.54 9.15 -7.92
C ILE A 152 -0.61 7.96 -6.96
N GLN A 153 -1.34 6.91 -7.32
CA GLN A 153 -1.45 5.70 -6.50
C GLN A 153 -0.07 5.09 -6.21
N ASP A 154 0.81 5.05 -7.21
CA ASP A 154 2.17 4.53 -7.05
C ASP A 154 3.03 5.40 -6.11
N VAL A 155 2.86 6.72 -6.16
CA VAL A 155 3.53 7.65 -5.23
C VAL A 155 3.01 7.46 -3.80
N LEU A 156 1.69 7.34 -3.62
CA LEU A 156 1.07 7.11 -2.32
C LEU A 156 1.50 5.76 -1.71
N ASN A 157 1.48 4.70 -2.52
CA ASN A 157 1.94 3.37 -2.10
C ASN A 157 3.40 3.39 -1.67
N ALA A 158 4.26 4.08 -2.43
CA ALA A 158 5.67 4.23 -2.11
C ALA A 158 5.90 4.97 -0.78
N ILE A 159 5.15 6.04 -0.51
CA ILE A 159 5.20 6.79 0.76
C ILE A 159 4.82 5.87 1.93
N GLN A 160 3.76 5.06 1.78
CA GLN A 160 3.35 4.13 2.83
C GLN A 160 4.38 3.03 3.09
N THR A 161 5.02 2.48 2.05
CA THR A 161 6.02 1.40 2.22
C THR A 161 7.36 1.87 2.78
N ARG A 162 7.70 3.17 2.67
CA ARG A 162 8.97 3.72 3.21
C ARG A 162 9.07 3.67 4.74
N GLY A 163 7.95 3.47 5.44
CA GLY A 163 7.88 3.46 6.90
C GLY A 163 7.78 2.07 7.54
N ALA A 164 7.71 1.01 6.73
CA ALA A 164 7.83 -0.39 7.16
C ALA A 164 9.30 -0.82 7.01
#